data_AF-A0A2E9R5G3-F1
#
_entry.id   AF-A0A2E9R5G3-F1
#
_cell.length_a   1.000
_cell.length_b   1.000
_cell.length_c   1.000
_cell.angle_alpha   90.00
_cell.angle_beta   90.00
_cell.angle_gamma   90.00
#
_symmetry.space_group_name_H-M   'P 1'
#
loop_
_entity.id
_entity.type
_entity.pdbx_description
1 polymer ?
#
loop_
_entity_poly.entity_id
_entity_poly.type
_entity_poly.pdbx_seq_one_letter_code
_entity_poly.pdbx_strand_id
1 'polypeptide(L)'
;MPPKMSTQVSNALLLSTETNTAFSAYGVELSDALVGELKVCLQDNEIPDVKGFFDALQKLMLYRADETKKADQLVVGEESDDEDAYELRNAATDEGYEFLVDIKLNLKGSYGKGILTKLHLAGETPSDTNSVERTLSTLETLLRGKTEEDQTGTPFVFPPKKRKSSPGIDPIVLADDCKHYLQAIRKAQSAVGKDVRETQSAKIKRREQLESLRHVVRVNRVLLENVAALVKKFEISERINRKKPAPSTPAKAETPSEEEK
;
A
#
# COMPACT_ATOMS: atom_id res chain seq x y z
N MET A 1 17.87 10.88 -4.64
CA MET A 1 18.30 9.58 -4.06
C MET A 1 17.53 8.47 -4.75
N PRO A 2 18.12 7.32 -5.08
CA PRO A 2 17.37 6.21 -5.68
C PRO A 2 16.31 5.69 -4.69
N PRO A 3 15.11 5.30 -5.16
CA PRO A 3 14.06 4.77 -4.30
C PRO A 3 14.56 3.52 -3.58
N LYS A 4 14.35 3.46 -2.25
CA LYS A 4 14.72 2.30 -1.43
C LYS A 4 13.84 1.12 -1.84
N MET A 5 14.43 0.18 -2.57
CA MET A 5 13.77 -1.07 -2.90
C MET A 5 13.55 -1.94 -1.66
N SER A 6 12.47 -2.73 -1.65
CA SER A 6 12.29 -3.69 -0.57
C SER A 6 13.37 -4.78 -0.57
N THR A 7 13.77 -5.27 0.61
CA THR A 7 14.78 -6.34 0.75
C THR A 7 14.39 -7.61 0.00
N GLN A 8 13.10 -7.94 -0.05
CA GLN A 8 12.60 -9.13 -0.74
C GLN A 8 12.75 -9.02 -2.26
N VAL A 9 12.43 -7.85 -2.83
CA VAL A 9 12.59 -7.56 -4.26
C VAL A 9 14.07 -7.51 -4.61
N SER A 10 14.89 -6.86 -3.79
CA SER A 10 16.35 -6.80 -3.98
C SER A 10 16.98 -8.19 -4.04
N ASN A 11 16.62 -9.09 -3.12
CA ASN A 11 17.11 -10.47 -3.13
C ASN A 11 16.65 -11.25 -4.36
N ALA A 12 15.40 -11.07 -4.80
CA ALA A 12 14.89 -11.75 -5.99
C ALA A 12 15.57 -11.24 -7.27
N LEU A 13 15.83 -9.93 -7.39
CA LEU A 13 16.59 -9.36 -8.50
C LEU A 13 18.04 -9.84 -8.52
N LEU A 14 18.68 -9.98 -7.34
CA LEU A 14 20.02 -10.55 -7.24
C LEU A 14 20.04 -11.98 -7.78
N LEU A 15 19.12 -12.83 -7.34
CA LEU A 15 19.01 -14.23 -7.81
C LEU A 15 18.73 -14.31 -9.32
N SER A 16 17.88 -13.42 -9.83
CA SER A 16 17.63 -13.30 -11.27
C SER A 16 18.91 -12.94 -12.03
N THR A 17 19.67 -11.97 -11.53
CA THR A 17 20.95 -11.54 -12.12
C THR A 17 21.99 -12.66 -12.10
N GLU A 18 22.11 -13.39 -10.99
CA GLU A 18 23.00 -14.54 -10.88
C GLU A 18 22.63 -15.65 -11.86
N THR A 19 21.33 -15.94 -11.98
CA THR A 19 20.81 -16.95 -12.93
C THR A 19 21.04 -16.50 -14.38
N ASN A 20 20.85 -15.22 -14.69
CA ASN A 20 21.12 -14.67 -16.02
C ASN A 20 22.60 -14.70 -16.38
N THR A 21 23.46 -14.47 -15.39
CA THR A 21 24.92 -14.58 -15.53
C THR A 21 25.31 -16.03 -15.84
N ALA A 22 24.72 -17.01 -15.15
CA ALA A 22 24.94 -18.42 -15.45
C ALA A 22 24.50 -18.79 -16.87
N PHE A 23 23.33 -18.32 -17.29
CA PHE A 23 22.85 -18.48 -18.66
C PHE A 23 23.81 -17.87 -19.69
N SER A 24 24.35 -16.68 -19.43
CA SER A 24 25.30 -16.02 -20.33
C SER A 24 26.65 -16.75 -20.38
N ALA A 25 27.11 -17.29 -19.25
CA ALA A 25 28.39 -17.97 -19.14
C ALA A 25 28.38 -19.37 -19.76
N TYR A 26 27.29 -20.13 -19.55
CA TYR A 26 27.23 -21.55 -19.89
C TYR A 26 26.20 -21.90 -20.96
N GLY A 27 25.28 -21.00 -21.29
CA GLY A 27 24.15 -21.28 -22.18
C GLY A 27 24.56 -21.70 -23.58
N VAL A 28 25.62 -21.08 -24.14
CA VAL A 28 26.15 -21.46 -25.46
C VAL A 28 26.77 -22.86 -25.41
N GLU A 29 27.64 -23.13 -24.44
CA GLU A 29 28.27 -24.45 -24.27
C GLU A 29 27.25 -25.56 -24.06
N LEU A 30 26.25 -25.32 -23.21
CA LEU A 30 25.18 -26.28 -22.92
C LEU A 30 24.26 -26.48 -24.13
N SER A 31 23.94 -25.42 -24.86
CA SER A 31 23.15 -25.49 -26.09
C SER A 31 23.86 -26.33 -27.15
N ASP A 32 25.14 -26.06 -27.41
CA ASP A 32 25.92 -26.77 -28.43
C ASP A 32 26.09 -28.25 -28.08
N ALA A 33 26.35 -28.56 -26.81
CA ALA A 33 26.45 -29.93 -26.32
C ALA A 33 25.11 -30.67 -26.45
N LEU A 34 23.99 -30.02 -26.11
CA LEU A 34 22.65 -30.62 -26.22
C LEU A 34 22.26 -30.86 -27.68
N VAL A 35 22.57 -29.94 -28.58
CA VAL A 35 22.41 -30.14 -30.03
C VAL A 35 23.23 -31.33 -30.52
N GLY A 36 24.44 -31.52 -29.99
CA GLY A 36 25.28 -32.68 -30.27
C GLY A 36 24.59 -34.01 -29.89
N GLU A 37 24.07 -34.10 -28.67
CA GLU A 37 23.33 -35.29 -28.21
C GLU A 37 22.03 -35.52 -29.00
N LEU A 38 21.28 -34.45 -29.31
CA LEU A 38 20.04 -34.53 -30.09
C LEU A 38 20.28 -35.03 -31.51
N LYS A 39 21.40 -34.66 -32.16
CA LYS A 39 21.78 -35.18 -33.49
C LYS A 39 21.93 -36.70 -33.49
N VAL A 40 22.52 -37.25 -32.43
CA VAL A 40 22.70 -38.70 -32.27
C VAL A 40 21.34 -39.39 -32.12
N CYS A 41 20.44 -38.82 -31.31
CA CYS A 41 19.14 -39.42 -31.04
C CYS A 41 18.13 -39.27 -32.20
N LEU A 42 18.15 -38.14 -32.90
CA LEU A 42 17.13 -37.79 -33.89
C LEU A 42 17.46 -38.21 -35.33
N GLN A 43 18.66 -38.74 -35.60
CA GLN A 43 19.06 -39.33 -36.89
C GLN A 43 18.66 -38.45 -38.10
N ASP A 44 19.06 -37.18 -38.09
CA ASP A 44 18.80 -36.18 -39.15
C ASP A 44 17.34 -35.70 -39.30
N ASN A 45 16.44 -36.00 -38.36
CA ASN A 45 15.19 -35.25 -38.23
C ASN A 45 15.45 -33.78 -37.80
N GLU A 46 14.44 -32.92 -37.99
CA GLU A 46 14.52 -31.50 -37.64
C GLU A 46 14.93 -31.30 -36.17
N ILE A 47 16.10 -30.69 -35.96
CA ILE A 47 16.64 -30.40 -34.63
C ILE A 47 15.96 -29.11 -34.14
N PRO A 48 15.36 -29.10 -32.93
CA PRO A 48 14.75 -27.89 -32.39
C PRO A 48 15.79 -26.80 -32.14
N ASP A 49 15.37 -25.53 -32.23
CA ASP A 49 16.21 -24.37 -31.96
C ASP A 49 16.50 -24.23 -30.45
N VAL A 50 17.49 -24.99 -29.97
CA VAL A 50 17.92 -25.00 -28.56
C VAL A 50 18.47 -23.63 -28.14
N LYS A 51 19.22 -22.97 -29.02
CA LYS A 51 19.81 -21.67 -28.71
C LYS A 51 18.74 -20.60 -28.57
N GLY A 52 17.80 -20.53 -29.51
CA GLY A 52 16.65 -19.63 -29.44
C GLY A 52 15.79 -19.89 -28.21
N PHE A 53 15.65 -21.14 -27.78
CA PHE A 53 14.98 -21.49 -26.54
C PHE A 53 15.70 -20.92 -25.30
N PHE A 54 17.02 -21.07 -25.19
CA PHE A 54 17.80 -20.48 -24.09
C PHE A 54 17.72 -18.94 -24.07
N ASP A 55 17.81 -18.31 -25.24
CA ASP A 55 17.68 -16.86 -25.38
C ASP A 55 16.28 -16.38 -24.96
N ALA A 56 15.23 -17.14 -25.28
CA ALA A 56 13.86 -16.83 -24.86
C ALA A 56 13.69 -16.90 -23.33
N LEU A 57 14.32 -17.87 -22.66
CA LEU A 57 14.30 -17.98 -21.20
C LEU A 57 15.02 -16.83 -20.50
N GLN A 58 16.15 -16.37 -21.05
CA GLN A 58 16.86 -15.17 -20.56
C GLN A 58 15.98 -13.93 -20.69
N LYS A 59 15.37 -13.71 -21.87
CA LYS A 59 14.48 -12.58 -22.12
C LYS A 59 13.26 -12.60 -21.19
N LEU A 60 12.65 -13.75 -20.97
CA LEU A 60 11.52 -13.91 -20.05
C LEU A 60 11.91 -13.51 -18.62
N MET A 61 13.08 -13.92 -18.15
CA MET A 61 13.57 -13.58 -16.81
C MET A 61 13.86 -12.08 -16.66
N LEU A 62 14.50 -11.47 -17.66
CA LEU A 62 14.74 -10.01 -17.68
C LEU A 62 13.43 -9.22 -17.68
N TYR A 63 12.45 -9.64 -18.48
CA TYR A 63 11.11 -9.06 -18.49
C TYR A 63 10.45 -9.12 -17.10
N ARG A 64 10.47 -10.30 -16.44
CA ARG A 64 9.90 -10.45 -15.08
C ARG A 64 10.65 -9.64 -14.02
N ALA A 65 11.96 -9.49 -14.16
CA ALA A 65 12.76 -8.65 -13.28
C ALA A 65 12.35 -7.17 -13.39
N ASP A 66 12.15 -6.67 -14.61
CA ASP A 66 11.68 -5.30 -14.86
C ASP A 66 10.26 -5.07 -14.32
N GLU A 67 9.34 -5.99 -14.57
CA GLU A 67 7.97 -5.91 -14.02
C GLU A 67 7.94 -5.92 -12.49
N THR A 68 8.82 -6.71 -11.87
CA THR A 68 8.97 -6.74 -10.41
C THR A 68 9.50 -5.42 -9.87
N LYS A 69 10.45 -4.79 -10.59
CA LYS A 69 10.99 -3.47 -10.24
C LYS A 69 9.92 -2.38 -10.35
N LYS A 70 9.15 -2.35 -11.44
CA LYS A 70 8.03 -1.41 -11.62
C LYS A 70 6.97 -1.57 -10.53
N ALA A 71 6.63 -2.81 -10.18
CA ALA A 71 5.65 -3.07 -9.13
C ALA A 71 6.14 -2.63 -7.74
N ASP A 72 7.44 -2.77 -7.44
CA ASP A 72 8.03 -2.25 -6.20
C ASP A 72 8.04 -0.71 -6.18
N GLN A 73 8.40 -0.08 -7.31
CA GLN A 73 8.34 1.37 -7.45
C GLN A 73 6.92 1.93 -7.28
N LEU A 74 5.91 1.23 -7.80
CA LEU A 74 4.51 1.62 -7.60
C LEU A 74 4.15 1.62 -6.11
N VAL A 75 4.48 0.56 -5.36
CA VAL A 75 4.21 0.52 -3.92
C VAL A 75 4.91 1.66 -3.18
N VAL A 76 6.15 1.98 -3.54
CA VAL A 76 6.88 3.09 -2.92
C VAL A 76 6.23 4.45 -3.23
N GLY A 77 5.68 4.62 -4.44
CA GLY A 77 4.93 5.83 -4.81
C GLY A 77 3.61 5.96 -4.05
N GLU A 78 2.83 4.88 -3.98
CA GLU A 78 1.56 4.91 -3.23
C GLU A 78 1.77 5.14 -1.73
N GLU A 79 2.83 4.56 -1.13
CA GLU A 79 3.14 4.77 0.29
C GLU A 79 3.61 6.21 0.61
N SER A 80 4.09 6.99 -0.39
CA SER A 80 4.38 8.41 -0.19
C SER A 80 3.14 9.30 -0.33
N ASP A 81 2.18 8.90 -1.14
CA ASP A 81 0.95 9.68 -1.40
C ASP A 81 -0.08 9.52 -0.27
N ASP A 82 0.05 8.48 0.56
CA ASP A 82 -0.79 8.24 1.75
C ASP A 82 -0.84 9.47 2.69
N GLU A 83 0.27 10.23 2.84
CA GLU A 83 0.34 11.39 3.75
C GLU A 83 -0.66 12.49 3.37
N ASP A 84 -0.80 12.81 2.08
CA ASP A 84 -1.65 13.90 1.60
C ASP A 84 -3.14 13.66 1.89
N ALA A 85 -3.63 12.43 1.72
CA ALA A 85 -5.02 12.10 2.00
C ALA A 85 -5.33 12.10 3.50
N TYR A 86 -4.39 11.68 4.34
CA TYR A 86 -4.54 11.78 5.79
C TYR A 86 -4.51 13.24 6.27
N GLU A 87 -3.64 14.08 5.69
CA GLU A 87 -3.62 15.52 5.96
C GLU A 87 -4.93 16.19 5.58
N LEU A 88 -5.47 15.91 4.38
CA LEU A 88 -6.75 16.45 3.95
C LEU A 88 -7.91 16.03 4.88
N ARG A 89 -7.92 14.78 5.35
CA ARG A 89 -8.92 14.29 6.31
C ARG A 89 -8.79 14.98 7.66
N ASN A 90 -7.57 15.14 8.16
CA ASN A 90 -7.33 15.78 9.44
C ASN A 90 -7.74 17.26 9.37
N ALA A 91 -7.34 17.99 8.32
CA ALA A 91 -7.74 19.37 8.08
C ALA A 91 -9.27 19.53 8.03
N ALA A 92 -9.97 18.69 7.25
CA ALA A 92 -11.44 18.72 7.21
C ALA A 92 -12.09 18.37 8.55
N THR A 93 -11.44 17.52 9.36
CA THR A 93 -11.91 17.17 10.71
C THR A 93 -11.74 18.35 11.67
N ASP A 94 -10.60 19.02 11.62
CA ASP A 94 -10.28 20.18 12.45
C ASP A 94 -11.20 21.35 12.12
N GLU A 95 -11.44 21.63 10.84
CA GLU A 95 -12.42 22.64 10.41
C GLU A 95 -13.84 22.33 10.91
N GLY A 96 -14.27 21.07 10.80
CA GLY A 96 -15.56 20.62 11.32
C GLY A 96 -15.65 20.72 12.85
N TYR A 97 -14.56 20.41 13.56
CA TYR A 97 -14.45 20.56 15.01
C TYR A 97 -14.57 22.02 15.44
N GLU A 98 -13.79 22.92 14.82
CA GLU A 98 -13.79 24.35 15.10
C GLU A 98 -15.19 24.94 14.88
N PHE A 99 -15.83 24.58 13.77
CA PHE A 99 -17.20 24.97 13.48
C PHE A 99 -18.19 24.51 14.57
N LEU A 100 -18.09 23.26 15.04
CA LEU A 100 -18.94 22.76 16.15
C LEU A 100 -18.68 23.51 17.46
N VAL A 101 -17.44 23.86 17.77
CA VAL A 101 -17.09 24.67 18.95
C VAL A 101 -17.75 26.06 18.86
N ASP A 102 -17.61 26.73 17.73
CA ASP A 102 -18.16 28.06 17.50
C ASP A 102 -19.68 28.07 17.57
N ILE A 103 -20.34 27.08 16.96
CA ILE A 103 -21.79 26.92 17.04
C ILE A 103 -22.24 26.70 18.48
N LYS A 104 -21.56 25.81 19.24
CA LYS A 104 -21.88 25.58 20.65
C LYS A 104 -21.81 26.88 21.46
N LEU A 105 -20.78 27.69 21.25
CA LEU A 105 -20.61 28.98 21.93
C LEU A 105 -21.73 29.95 21.54
N ASN A 106 -22.01 30.09 20.25
CA ASN A 106 -23.04 31.01 19.72
C ASN A 106 -24.45 30.64 20.17
N LEU A 107 -24.80 29.35 20.11
CA LEU A 107 -26.09 28.83 20.57
C LEU A 107 -26.26 29.01 22.09
N LYS A 108 -25.21 28.69 22.87
CA LYS A 108 -25.22 28.87 24.33
C LYS A 108 -25.37 30.34 24.71
N GLY A 109 -24.72 31.25 23.99
CA GLY A 109 -24.82 32.70 24.22
C GLY A 109 -26.21 33.25 23.91
N SER A 110 -26.78 32.86 22.77
CA SER A 110 -28.03 33.43 22.23
C SER A 110 -29.30 32.82 22.85
N TYR A 111 -29.28 31.51 23.13
CA TYR A 111 -30.46 30.73 23.56
C TYR A 111 -30.27 30.06 24.93
N GLY A 112 -29.06 30.03 25.48
CA GLY A 112 -28.74 29.38 26.76
C GLY A 112 -28.35 27.90 26.62
N LYS A 113 -27.96 27.25 27.72
CA LYS A 113 -27.46 25.85 27.68
C LYS A 113 -28.50 24.82 27.22
N GLY A 114 -29.80 25.08 27.43
CA GLY A 114 -30.87 24.11 27.10
C GLY A 114 -30.97 23.79 25.61
N ILE A 115 -30.61 24.73 24.72
CA ILE A 115 -30.63 24.47 23.27
C ILE A 115 -29.59 23.42 22.86
N LEU A 116 -28.45 23.38 23.56
CA LEU A 116 -27.38 22.43 23.26
C LEU A 116 -27.86 21.00 23.53
N THR A 117 -28.60 20.78 24.61
CA THR A 117 -29.18 19.46 24.90
C THR A 117 -30.18 19.04 23.82
N LYS A 118 -31.05 19.97 23.37
CA LYS A 118 -32.04 19.68 22.32
C LYS A 118 -31.42 19.38 20.96
N LEU A 119 -30.28 19.99 20.65
CA LEU A 119 -29.54 19.76 19.40
C LEU A 119 -28.49 18.64 19.51
N HIS A 120 -28.47 17.89 20.62
CA HIS A 120 -27.46 16.87 20.91
C HIS A 120 -26.01 17.38 20.87
N LEU A 121 -25.81 18.65 21.22
CA LEU A 121 -24.52 19.33 21.34
C LEU A 121 -24.09 19.51 22.81
N ALA A 122 -24.76 18.87 23.76
CA ALA A 122 -24.36 18.91 25.16
C ALA A 122 -23.08 18.08 25.38
N GLY A 123 -22.21 18.53 26.28
CA GLY A 123 -20.95 17.85 26.60
C GLY A 123 -19.77 18.29 25.75
N GLU A 124 -18.72 17.46 25.75
CA GLU A 124 -17.48 17.68 25.03
C GLU A 124 -17.71 17.67 23.51
N THR A 125 -16.91 18.43 22.76
CA THR A 125 -16.98 18.42 21.29
C THR A 125 -16.14 17.26 20.77
N PRO A 126 -16.69 16.37 19.93
CA PRO A 126 -15.93 15.24 19.42
C PRO A 126 -14.78 15.73 18.55
N SER A 127 -13.60 15.13 18.67
CA SER A 127 -12.41 15.47 17.87
C SER A 127 -12.06 14.41 16.82
N ASP A 128 -12.67 13.23 16.88
CA ASP A 128 -12.45 12.19 15.87
C ASP A 128 -13.37 12.39 14.66
N THR A 129 -12.86 12.11 13.46
CA THR A 129 -13.55 12.35 12.18
C THR A 129 -14.96 11.75 12.13
N ASN A 130 -15.13 10.52 12.62
CA ASN A 130 -16.42 9.82 12.54
C ASN A 130 -17.46 10.44 13.47
N SER A 131 -17.06 10.83 14.68
CA SER A 131 -17.95 11.48 15.62
C SER A 131 -18.28 12.91 15.17
N VAL A 132 -17.31 13.67 14.63
CA VAL A 132 -17.56 15.00 14.04
C VAL A 132 -18.57 14.89 12.89
N GLU A 133 -18.37 13.95 11.97
CA GLU A 133 -19.30 13.71 10.86
C GLU A 133 -20.71 13.38 11.37
N ARG A 134 -20.83 12.46 12.34
CA ARG A 134 -22.13 12.09 12.93
C ARG A 134 -22.82 13.27 13.57
N THR A 135 -22.10 14.06 14.38
CA THR A 135 -22.66 15.24 15.03
C THR A 135 -23.13 16.28 14.02
N LEU A 136 -22.34 16.56 12.97
CA LEU A 136 -22.75 17.46 11.89
C LEU A 136 -23.96 16.94 11.12
N SER A 137 -24.04 15.63 10.86
CA SER A 137 -25.17 15.01 10.15
C SER A 137 -26.46 15.07 10.97
N THR A 138 -26.39 14.75 12.27
CA THR A 138 -27.54 14.85 13.18
C THR A 138 -28.00 16.30 13.29
N LEU A 139 -27.06 17.24 13.46
CA LEU A 139 -27.37 18.67 13.53
C LEU A 139 -28.03 19.16 12.23
N GLU A 140 -27.49 18.84 11.07
CA GLU A 140 -28.07 19.19 9.76
C GLU A 140 -29.50 18.66 9.60
N THR A 141 -29.74 17.41 9.98
CA THR A 141 -31.05 16.77 9.90
C THR A 141 -32.08 17.45 10.81
N LEU A 142 -31.70 17.68 12.08
CA LEU A 142 -32.53 18.36 13.07
C LEU A 142 -32.89 19.80 12.63
N LEU A 143 -31.91 20.53 12.09
CA LEU A 143 -32.09 21.92 11.66
C LEU A 143 -32.99 22.07 10.44
N ARG A 144 -33.02 21.09 9.52
CA ARG A 144 -33.92 21.10 8.36
C ARG A 144 -35.34 20.64 8.68
N GLY A 145 -35.64 20.28 9.91
CA GLY A 145 -36.97 19.83 10.32
C GLY A 145 -37.41 18.52 9.65
N LYS A 146 -36.47 17.77 9.07
CA LYS A 146 -36.75 16.42 8.55
C LYS A 146 -36.62 15.43 9.70
N THR A 147 -37.74 15.21 10.39
CA THR A 147 -38.03 13.92 11.05
C THR A 147 -36.92 13.36 11.94
N GLU A 148 -36.40 14.14 12.87
CA GLU A 148 -36.08 13.55 14.17
C GLU A 148 -37.04 14.20 15.15
N GLU A 149 -38.03 13.39 15.52
CA GLU A 149 -38.71 13.56 16.79
C GLU A 149 -37.65 13.90 17.85
N ASP A 150 -37.88 14.95 18.64
CA ASP A 150 -37.35 14.98 20.02
C ASP A 150 -37.51 13.56 20.62
N GLN A 151 -36.72 13.15 21.62
CA GLN A 151 -36.94 11.89 22.36
C GLN A 151 -38.43 11.66 22.76
N THR A 152 -39.27 12.69 22.68
CA THR A 152 -40.72 12.73 22.87
C THR A 152 -41.63 12.71 21.62
N GLY A 153 -41.17 12.51 20.39
CA GLY A 153 -42.08 12.43 19.23
C GLY A 153 -42.41 13.75 18.53
N THR A 154 -41.73 14.85 18.88
CA THR A 154 -42.21 16.22 18.57
C THR A 154 -41.27 16.95 17.61
N PRO A 155 -41.77 17.64 16.55
CA PRO A 155 -40.92 18.41 15.65
C PRO A 155 -40.11 19.45 16.42
N PHE A 156 -38.80 19.46 16.22
CA PHE A 156 -37.94 20.44 16.87
C PHE A 156 -38.27 21.86 16.40
N VAL A 157 -38.74 22.70 17.33
CA VAL A 157 -38.98 24.13 17.11
C VAL A 157 -37.88 24.92 17.79
N PHE A 158 -37.22 25.78 17.02
CA PHE A 158 -36.17 26.66 17.56
C PHE A 158 -36.75 27.56 18.66
N PRO A 159 -36.17 27.57 19.87
CA PRO A 159 -36.69 28.40 20.94
C PRO A 159 -36.48 29.89 20.64
N PRO A 160 -37.33 30.78 21.21
CA PRO A 160 -37.11 32.21 21.09
C PRO A 160 -35.77 32.60 21.75
N LYS A 161 -35.12 33.63 21.21
CA LYS A 161 -33.84 34.14 21.74
C LYS A 161 -33.99 34.60 23.18
N LYS A 162 -32.97 34.34 24.01
CA LYS A 162 -32.97 34.75 25.42
C LYS A 162 -32.85 36.27 25.59
N ARG A 163 -32.11 36.94 24.70
CA ARG A 163 -31.95 38.40 24.66
C ARG A 163 -32.46 38.92 23.32
N LYS A 164 -33.35 39.93 23.34
CA LYS A 164 -33.88 40.56 22.11
C LYS A 164 -32.78 41.19 21.24
N SER A 165 -31.70 41.66 21.85
CA SER A 165 -30.54 42.25 21.17
C SER A 165 -29.53 41.23 20.62
N SER A 166 -29.70 39.94 20.89
CA SER A 166 -28.80 38.91 20.37
C SER A 166 -29.00 38.71 18.87
N PRO A 167 -27.93 38.61 18.07
CA PRO A 167 -28.05 38.10 16.71
C PRO A 167 -28.70 36.72 16.77
N GLY A 168 -29.63 36.48 15.84
CA GLY A 168 -30.31 35.19 15.73
C GLY A 168 -29.52 34.30 14.82
N ILE A 169 -29.64 33.00 15.04
CA ILE A 169 -29.14 32.01 14.09
C ILE A 169 -30.34 31.61 13.22
N ASP A 170 -30.16 31.69 11.91
CA ASP A 170 -31.09 31.11 10.95
C ASP A 170 -30.82 29.60 10.88
N PRO A 171 -31.78 28.74 11.28
CA PRO A 171 -31.59 27.29 11.28
C PRO A 171 -31.28 26.72 9.89
N ILE A 172 -31.83 27.32 8.82
CA ILE A 172 -31.63 26.83 7.44
C ILE A 172 -30.21 27.15 6.98
N VAL A 173 -29.73 28.35 7.24
CA VAL A 173 -28.34 28.75 6.92
C VAL A 173 -27.36 27.88 7.71
N LEU A 174 -27.61 27.67 9.01
CA LEU A 174 -26.78 26.78 9.83
C LEU A 174 -26.78 25.34 9.29
N ALA A 175 -27.91 24.85 8.79
CA ALA A 175 -27.98 23.53 8.16
C ALA A 175 -27.19 23.44 6.85
N ASP A 176 -27.18 24.52 6.06
CA ASP A 176 -26.36 24.62 4.85
C ASP A 176 -24.86 24.62 5.19
N ASP A 177 -24.46 25.34 6.24
CA ASP A 177 -23.08 25.34 6.75
C ASP A 177 -22.69 23.94 7.26
N CYS A 178 -23.53 23.27 8.07
CA CYS A 178 -23.29 21.90 8.50
C CYS A 178 -23.09 20.95 7.31
N LYS A 179 -23.92 21.09 6.28
CA LYS A 179 -23.83 20.30 5.05
C LYS A 179 -22.51 20.55 4.31
N HIS A 180 -22.00 21.78 4.29
CA HIS A 180 -20.71 22.11 3.69
C HIS A 180 -19.56 21.35 4.36
N TYR A 181 -19.42 21.45 5.68
CA TYR A 181 -18.38 20.73 6.43
C TYR A 181 -18.55 19.21 6.35
N LEU A 182 -19.78 18.70 6.40
CA LEU A 182 -20.08 17.28 6.21
C LEU A 182 -19.59 16.76 4.85
N GLN A 183 -19.82 17.53 3.77
CA GLN A 183 -19.36 17.16 2.43
C GLN A 183 -17.83 17.17 2.34
N ALA A 184 -17.16 18.13 2.97
CA ALA A 184 -15.70 18.17 3.03
C ALA A 184 -15.13 16.92 3.73
N ILE A 185 -15.65 16.58 4.91
CA ILE A 185 -15.24 15.38 5.66
C ILE A 185 -15.46 14.11 4.85
N ARG A 186 -16.64 13.94 4.25
CA ARG A 186 -16.96 12.75 3.45
C ARG A 186 -16.08 12.63 2.20
N LYS A 187 -15.78 13.74 1.55
CA LYS A 187 -14.86 13.78 0.40
C LYS A 187 -13.46 13.35 0.82
N ALA A 188 -12.97 13.85 1.96
CA ALA A 188 -11.66 13.49 2.49
C ALA A 188 -11.58 12.03 2.95
N GLN A 189 -12.60 11.51 3.65
CA GLN A 189 -12.72 10.08 3.97
C GLN A 189 -12.74 9.20 2.72
N SER A 190 -13.43 9.63 1.66
CA SER A 190 -13.45 8.91 0.39
C SER A 190 -12.09 8.91 -0.30
N ALA A 191 -11.30 9.97 -0.17
CA ALA A 191 -9.93 10.03 -0.67
C ALA A 191 -9.06 9.01 0.05
N VAL A 192 -9.05 9.01 1.39
CA VAL A 192 -8.34 7.99 2.19
C VAL A 192 -8.79 6.57 1.82
N GLY A 193 -10.10 6.37 1.65
CA GLY A 193 -10.64 5.06 1.24
C GLY A 193 -10.22 4.63 -0.17
N LYS A 194 -9.94 5.58 -1.08
CA LYS A 194 -9.43 5.31 -2.42
C LYS A 194 -7.94 4.95 -2.35
N ASP A 195 -7.14 5.75 -1.66
CA ASP A 195 -5.70 5.55 -1.54
C ASP A 195 -5.38 4.20 -0.86
N VAL A 196 -6.09 3.85 0.21
CA VAL A 196 -5.96 2.53 0.84
C VAL A 196 -6.21 1.38 -0.17
N ARG A 197 -7.17 1.53 -1.08
CA ARG A 197 -7.44 0.50 -2.12
C ARG A 197 -6.34 0.47 -3.17
N GLU A 198 -5.83 1.62 -3.59
CA GLU A 198 -4.76 1.75 -4.56
C GLU A 198 -3.44 1.17 -4.01
N THR A 199 -3.08 1.53 -2.77
CA THR A 199 -1.96 0.95 -2.03
C THR A 199 -2.08 -0.57 -1.87
N GLN A 200 -3.26 -1.10 -1.54
CA GLN A 200 -3.47 -2.56 -1.45
C GLN A 200 -3.35 -3.25 -2.80
N SER A 201 -3.89 -2.65 -3.86
CA SER A 201 -3.76 -3.15 -5.23
C SER A 201 -2.30 -3.21 -5.67
N ALA A 202 -1.52 -2.16 -5.39
CA ALA A 202 -0.09 -2.12 -5.66
C ALA A 202 0.67 -3.21 -4.88
N LYS A 203 0.33 -3.42 -3.61
CA LYS A 203 0.93 -4.49 -2.77
C LYS A 203 0.64 -5.89 -3.30
N ILE A 204 -0.57 -6.15 -3.77
CA ILE A 204 -0.96 -7.41 -4.42
C ILE A 204 -0.15 -7.60 -5.70
N LYS A 205 -0.13 -6.60 -6.59
CA LYS A 205 0.63 -6.65 -7.85
C LYS A 205 2.11 -6.91 -7.60
N ARG A 206 2.72 -6.27 -6.59
CA ARG A 206 4.12 -6.53 -6.20
C ARG A 206 4.32 -7.99 -5.79
N ARG A 207 3.42 -8.57 -5.00
CA ARG A 207 3.49 -9.98 -4.60
C ARG A 207 3.41 -10.91 -5.81
N GLU A 208 2.45 -10.68 -6.70
CA GLU A 208 2.27 -11.48 -7.92
C GLU A 208 3.52 -11.43 -8.82
N GLN A 209 4.08 -10.25 -9.06
CA GLN A 209 5.30 -10.14 -9.87
C GLN A 209 6.50 -10.80 -9.19
N LEU A 210 6.64 -10.64 -7.87
CA LEU A 210 7.71 -11.26 -7.09
C LEU A 210 7.62 -12.80 -7.14
N GLU A 211 6.42 -13.36 -7.01
CA GLU A 211 6.17 -14.79 -7.13
C GLU A 211 6.46 -15.29 -8.55
N SER A 212 6.03 -14.54 -9.57
CA SER A 212 6.30 -14.85 -10.98
C SER A 212 7.81 -14.88 -11.26
N LEU A 213 8.55 -13.87 -10.80
CA LEU A 213 10.01 -13.82 -10.95
C LEU A 213 10.69 -15.00 -10.23
N ARG A 214 10.31 -15.29 -8.98
CA ARG A 214 10.85 -16.42 -8.22
C ARG A 214 10.58 -17.75 -8.92
N HIS A 215 9.39 -17.91 -9.52
CA HIS A 215 9.05 -19.09 -10.28
C HIS A 215 9.93 -19.22 -11.53
N VAL A 216 10.05 -18.16 -12.34
CA VAL A 216 10.91 -18.17 -13.54
C VAL A 216 12.36 -18.47 -13.16
N VAL A 217 12.91 -17.81 -12.15
CA VAL A 217 14.28 -18.06 -11.66
C VAL A 217 14.46 -19.52 -11.26
N ARG A 218 13.51 -20.11 -10.53
CA ARG A 218 13.57 -21.51 -10.11
C ARG A 218 13.55 -22.45 -11.31
N VAL A 219 12.60 -22.27 -12.24
CA VAL A 219 12.47 -23.12 -13.44
C VAL A 219 13.75 -23.04 -14.27
N ASN A 220 14.23 -21.82 -14.51
CA ASN A 220 15.45 -21.56 -15.27
C ASN A 220 16.68 -22.23 -14.66
N ARG A 221 16.83 -22.18 -13.34
CA ARG A 221 17.93 -22.82 -12.63
C ARG A 221 17.88 -24.35 -12.75
N VAL A 222 16.72 -24.94 -12.47
CA VAL A 222 16.49 -26.39 -12.61
C VAL A 222 16.74 -26.84 -14.04
N LEU A 223 16.33 -26.05 -15.03
CA LEU A 223 16.56 -26.35 -16.44
C LEU A 223 18.05 -26.36 -16.77
N LEU A 224 18.81 -25.35 -16.36
CA LEU A 224 20.26 -25.33 -16.57
C LEU A 224 20.96 -26.52 -15.91
N GLU A 225 20.57 -26.87 -14.69
CA GLU A 225 21.11 -28.02 -13.96
C GLU A 225 20.82 -29.34 -14.67
N ASN A 226 19.57 -29.54 -15.13
CA ASN A 226 19.16 -30.74 -15.84
C ASN A 226 19.83 -30.86 -17.20
N VAL A 227 19.93 -29.77 -17.97
CA VAL A 227 20.64 -29.78 -19.25
C VAL A 227 22.11 -30.11 -19.03
N ALA A 228 22.78 -29.47 -18.05
CA ALA A 228 24.17 -29.77 -17.71
C ALA A 228 24.37 -31.25 -17.32
N ALA A 229 23.44 -31.84 -16.56
CA ALA A 229 23.49 -33.26 -16.23
C ALA A 229 23.29 -34.17 -17.46
N LEU A 230 22.35 -33.84 -18.34
CA LEU A 230 22.07 -34.59 -19.56
C LEU A 230 23.29 -34.65 -20.49
N VAL A 231 23.97 -33.52 -20.67
CA VAL A 231 25.19 -33.44 -21.51
C VAL A 231 26.46 -33.82 -20.75
N LYS A 232 26.34 -34.43 -19.56
CA LYS A 232 27.44 -34.90 -18.69
C LYS A 232 28.44 -33.81 -18.30
N LYS A 233 28.00 -32.55 -18.24
CA LYS A 233 28.77 -31.38 -17.78
C LYS A 233 28.49 -31.09 -16.30
N PHE A 234 28.72 -32.08 -15.44
CA PHE A 234 28.40 -31.99 -14.00
C PHE A 234 29.09 -30.82 -13.29
N GLU A 235 30.29 -30.43 -13.71
CA GLU A 235 31.00 -29.26 -13.17
C GLU A 235 30.23 -27.95 -13.36
N ILE A 236 29.48 -27.82 -14.45
CA ILE A 236 28.65 -26.64 -14.72
C ILE A 236 27.46 -26.61 -13.75
N SER A 237 26.82 -27.76 -13.53
CA SER A 237 25.72 -27.90 -12.57
C SER A 237 26.18 -27.54 -11.13
N GLU A 238 27.36 -28.02 -10.71
CA GLU A 238 27.93 -27.67 -9.40
C GLU A 238 28.21 -26.17 -9.27
N ARG A 239 28.72 -25.52 -10.32
CA ARG A 239 29.00 -24.07 -10.31
C ARG A 239 27.73 -23.23 -10.25
N ILE A 240 26.65 -23.66 -10.92
CA ILE A 240 25.32 -23.03 -10.83
C ILE A 240 24.71 -23.21 -9.43
N ASN A 241 25.05 -24.31 -8.76
CA ASN A 241 24.55 -24.65 -7.43
C ASN A 241 25.37 -24.14 -6.24
N ARG A 242 26.57 -23.60 -6.46
CA ARG A 242 27.36 -23.00 -5.38
C ARG A 242 26.59 -21.86 -4.73
N LYS A 243 26.00 -22.13 -3.56
CA LYS A 243 25.67 -21.08 -2.59
C LYS A 243 26.96 -20.32 -2.33
N LYS A 244 27.01 -19.02 -2.66
CA LYS A 244 28.05 -18.17 -2.06
C LYS A 244 28.01 -18.41 -0.55
N PRO A 245 29.15 -18.64 0.12
CA PRO A 245 29.16 -18.69 1.57
C PRO A 245 28.54 -17.38 2.07
N ALA A 246 27.63 -17.49 3.04
CA ALA A 246 27.11 -16.31 3.72
C ALA A 246 28.30 -15.47 4.20
N PRO A 247 28.23 -14.12 4.12
CA PRO A 247 29.29 -13.28 4.66
C PRO A 247 29.53 -13.71 6.11
N SER A 248 30.75 -14.16 6.40
CA SER A 248 31.12 -14.58 7.75
C SER A 248 30.85 -13.43 8.70
N THR A 249 29.93 -13.62 9.62
CA THR A 249 29.74 -12.72 10.76
C THR A 249 31.13 -12.47 11.37
N PRO A 250 31.60 -11.22 11.51
CA PRO A 250 32.90 -10.97 12.11
C PRO A 250 32.89 -11.59 13.50
N ALA A 251 33.86 -12.47 13.75
CA ALA A 251 34.04 -13.12 15.03
C ALA A 251 34.02 -12.03 16.12
N LYS A 252 33.10 -12.17 17.08
CA LYS A 252 33.09 -11.36 18.30
C LYS A 252 34.49 -11.47 18.89
N ALA A 253 35.19 -10.34 18.94
CA ALA A 253 36.47 -10.23 19.61
C ALA A 253 36.30 -10.77 21.04
N GLU A 254 37.06 -11.82 21.37
CA GLU A 254 37.19 -12.30 22.73
C GLU A 254 37.77 -11.17 23.56
N THR A 255 36.97 -10.66 24.51
CA THR A 255 37.46 -9.82 25.60
C THR A 255 38.51 -10.60 26.38
N PRO A 256 39.72 -10.06 26.59
CA PRO A 256 40.68 -10.67 27.49
C PRO A 256 40.12 -10.60 28.91
N SER A 257 40.00 -11.74 29.58
CA SER A 257 39.73 -11.79 31.00
C SER A 257 40.99 -11.38 31.75
N GLU A 258 41.02 -10.15 32.25
CA GLU A 258 41.82 -9.75 33.39
C GLU A 258 41.22 -10.29 34.70
N GLU A 259 42.07 -10.32 35.72
CA GLU A 259 41.89 -10.68 37.15
C GLU A 259 42.15 -12.16 37.49
N GLU A 260 43.35 -12.51 37.98
CA GLU A 260 43.86 -12.29 39.35
C GLU A 260 42.95 -12.86 40.45
N LYS A 261 43.26 -14.10 40.88
CA LYS A 261 43.71 -14.44 42.25
C LYS A 261 44.08 -15.91 42.37
#